data_AF-A0A5N5WNC5-F1
#
_entry.id   AF-A0A5N5WNC5-F1
#
_cell.length_a   1.000
_cell.length_b   1.000
_cell.length_c   1.000
_cell.angle_alpha   90.00
_cell.angle_beta   90.00
_cell.angle_gamma   90.00
#
_symmetry.space_group_name_H-M   'P 1'
#
loop_
_entity.id
_entity.type
_entity.pdbx_description
1 polymer ?
#
loop_
_entity_poly.entity_id
_entity_poly.type
_entity_poly.pdbx_seq_one_letter_code
_entity_poly.pdbx_strand_id
1 'polypeptide(L)'
;MPCPAISCSLELGLHCQGFSNAMKIQNPIRAESARRTWWEIFVVDTLLAALQVNGTLQLTIETPDLPLPCEDEYHDGRLGIVPTSLGEMDRQAFFHGQGDFSSSAYRVEAAAILRRCLLASQNHMFPDSIDIHVTVSAWFHRLPGSKQAILYHSGDMDEMVFQAFMLMHCASIYLHFPKSFA
;
A
#
# COMPACT_ATOMS: atom_id res chain seq x y z
N MET A 1 6.83 21.68 6.70
CA MET A 1 6.08 21.66 5.43
C MET A 1 6.27 20.30 4.79
N PRO A 2 5.21 19.67 4.25
CA PRO A 2 5.35 18.44 3.47
C PRO A 2 6.22 18.68 2.23
N CYS A 3 6.85 17.63 1.73
CA CYS A 3 7.73 17.73 0.57
C CYS A 3 6.97 18.22 -0.68
N PRO A 4 7.67 18.83 -1.67
CA PRO A 4 7.01 19.41 -2.84
C PRO A 4 6.13 18.43 -3.62
N ALA A 5 6.52 17.15 -3.68
CA ALA A 5 5.74 16.12 -4.36
C ALA A 5 4.38 15.88 -3.68
N ILE A 6 4.36 15.81 -2.34
CA ILE A 6 3.12 15.66 -1.57
C ILE A 6 2.23 16.89 -1.78
N SER A 7 2.77 18.10 -1.60
CA SER A 7 2.00 19.35 -1.77
C SER A 7 1.35 19.43 -3.15
N CYS A 8 2.13 19.19 -4.21
CA CYS A 8 1.63 19.22 -5.58
C CYS A 8 0.56 18.15 -5.84
N SER A 9 0.75 16.92 -5.34
CA SER A 9 -0.23 15.84 -5.51
C SER A 9 -1.57 16.12 -4.81
N LEU A 10 -1.53 16.81 -3.66
CA LEU A 10 -2.72 17.24 -2.93
C LEU A 10 -3.44 18.37 -3.66
N GLU A 11 -2.70 19.38 -4.14
CA GLU A 11 -3.25 20.51 -4.92
C GLU A 11 -3.91 20.04 -6.22
N LEU A 12 -3.32 19.04 -6.90
CA LEU A 12 -3.90 18.42 -8.09
C LEU A 12 -5.12 17.53 -7.78
N GLY A 13 -5.34 17.17 -6.51
CA GLY A 13 -6.42 16.28 -6.11
C GLY A 13 -6.22 14.81 -6.51
N LEU A 14 -4.97 14.35 -6.63
CA LEU A 14 -4.67 12.96 -7.07
C LEU A 14 -5.23 11.89 -6.11
N HIS A 15 -5.42 12.27 -4.85
CA HIS A 15 -6.02 11.43 -3.80
C HIS A 15 -7.55 11.32 -3.89
N CYS A 16 -8.20 12.13 -4.73
CA CYS A 16 -9.65 12.21 -4.83
C CYS A 16 -10.18 11.23 -5.87
N GLN A 17 -11.13 10.38 -5.49
CA GLN A 17 -11.84 9.50 -6.43
C GLN A 17 -12.48 10.28 -7.59
N GLY A 18 -13.07 11.45 -7.29
CA GLY A 18 -13.71 12.30 -8.29
C GLY A 18 -12.77 12.76 -9.39
N PHE A 19 -11.51 13.09 -9.06
CA PHE A 19 -10.49 13.47 -10.03
C PHE A 19 -10.15 12.29 -10.96
N SER A 20 -9.91 11.11 -10.38
CA SER A 20 -9.67 9.88 -11.13
C SER A 20 -10.84 9.53 -12.06
N ASN A 21 -12.07 9.65 -11.58
CA ASN A 21 -13.28 9.37 -12.38
C ASN A 21 -13.45 10.35 -13.55
N ALA A 22 -13.22 11.65 -13.31
CA ALA A 22 -13.26 12.67 -14.35
C ALA A 22 -12.19 12.42 -15.43
N MET A 23 -10.95 12.07 -15.04
CA MET A 23 -9.90 11.70 -15.98
C MET A 23 -10.22 10.43 -16.76
N LYS A 24 -10.84 9.43 -16.12
CA LYS A 24 -11.17 8.15 -16.74
C LYS A 24 -12.09 8.31 -17.94
N ILE A 25 -13.02 9.27 -17.89
CA ILE A 25 -13.93 9.60 -19.01
C ILE A 25 -13.13 10.02 -20.26
N GLN A 26 -12.04 10.77 -20.08
CA GLN A 26 -11.24 11.26 -21.19
C GLN A 26 -10.20 10.25 -21.65
N ASN A 27 -9.48 9.64 -20.69
CA ASN A 27 -8.43 8.67 -20.96
C ASN A 27 -8.22 7.78 -19.71
N PRO A 28 -8.60 6.50 -19.77
CA PRO A 28 -8.52 5.62 -18.60
C PRO A 28 -7.08 5.22 -18.25
N ILE A 29 -6.14 5.23 -19.21
CA ILE A 29 -4.70 5.01 -18.96
C ILE A 29 -4.13 6.19 -18.16
N ARG A 30 -4.49 7.43 -18.50
CA ARG A 30 -4.07 8.62 -17.73
C ARG A 30 -4.64 8.61 -16.31
N ALA A 31 -5.90 8.19 -16.16
CA ALA A 31 -6.50 8.04 -14.85
C ALA A 31 -5.76 7.00 -14.00
N GLU A 32 -5.35 5.87 -14.59
CA GLU A 32 -4.54 4.86 -13.89
C GLU A 32 -3.15 5.36 -13.53
N SER A 33 -2.49 6.06 -14.46
CA SER A 33 -1.19 6.68 -14.20
C SER A 33 -1.26 7.69 -13.05
N ALA A 34 -2.33 8.49 -12.96
CA ALA A 34 -2.55 9.40 -11.84
C ALA A 34 -2.76 8.65 -10.50
N ARG A 35 -3.55 7.57 -10.50
CA ARG A 35 -3.74 6.72 -9.31
C ARG A 35 -2.42 6.11 -8.85
N ARG A 36 -1.64 5.53 -9.77
CA ARG A 36 -0.31 4.97 -9.49
C ARG A 36 0.65 6.03 -8.94
N THR A 37 0.58 7.26 -9.44
CA THR A 37 1.39 8.38 -8.92
C THR A 37 1.06 8.66 -7.46
N TRP A 38 -0.23 8.76 -7.10
CA TRP A 38 -0.64 8.96 -5.72
C TRP A 38 -0.19 7.82 -4.81
N TRP A 39 -0.43 6.57 -5.23
CA TRP A 39 -0.05 5.39 -4.46
C TRP A 39 1.46 5.25 -4.31
N GLU A 40 2.26 5.65 -5.31
CA GLU A 40 3.72 5.68 -5.18
C GLU A 40 4.16 6.69 -4.13
N ILE A 41 3.58 7.91 -4.12
CA ILE A 41 3.86 8.92 -3.08
C ILE A 41 3.51 8.36 -1.69
N PHE A 42 2.38 7.66 -1.57
CA PHE A 42 1.95 7.01 -0.32
C PHE A 42 2.95 5.96 0.16
N VAL A 43 3.43 5.09 -0.73
CA VAL A 43 4.42 4.05 -0.41
C VAL A 43 5.78 4.66 -0.06
N VAL A 44 6.24 5.65 -0.83
CA VAL A 44 7.53 6.32 -0.60
C VAL A 44 7.53 7.10 0.72
N ASP A 45 6.47 7.83 1.05
CA ASP A 45 6.32 8.50 2.35
C ASP A 45 6.45 7.51 3.51
N THR A 46 5.83 6.33 3.35
CA THR A 46 5.93 5.23 4.33
C THR A 46 7.35 4.70 4.48
N LEU A 47 8.03 4.43 3.35
CA LEU A 47 9.40 3.92 3.35
C LEU A 47 10.38 4.93 3.97
N LEU A 48 10.25 6.22 3.63
CA LEU A 48 11.09 7.26 4.21
C LEU A 48 10.87 7.38 5.71
N ALA A 49 9.62 7.33 6.18
CA ALA A 49 9.32 7.33 7.61
C ALA A 49 9.88 6.10 8.34
N ALA A 50 9.85 4.92 7.71
CA ALA A 50 10.33 3.66 8.29
C ALA A 50 11.85 3.48 8.27
N LEU A 51 12.57 4.14 7.36
CA LEU A 51 14.00 3.89 7.15
C LEU A 51 14.89 5.04 7.65
N GLN A 52 14.35 6.25 7.83
CA GLN A 52 15.11 7.39 8.31
C GLN A 52 15.17 7.43 9.84
N VAL A 53 16.31 7.89 10.36
CA VAL A 53 16.45 8.24 11.78
C VAL A 53 15.47 9.37 12.10
N ASN A 54 14.57 9.13 13.08
CA ASN A 54 13.48 10.03 13.43
C ASN A 54 12.53 10.34 12.25
N GLY A 55 12.37 9.38 11.33
CA GLY A 55 11.42 9.49 10.23
C GLY A 55 9.98 9.67 10.73
N THR A 56 9.22 10.54 10.05
CA THR A 56 7.81 10.78 10.33
C THR A 56 7.01 10.74 9.03
N LEU A 57 5.77 10.27 9.12
CA LEU A 57 4.85 10.29 7.98
C LEU A 57 4.47 11.73 7.68
N GLN A 58 4.73 12.19 6.45
CA GLN A 58 4.34 13.53 6.03
C GLN A 58 2.90 13.56 5.50
N LEU A 59 2.42 12.45 4.94
CA LEU A 59 1.00 12.31 4.63
C LEU A 59 0.22 12.01 5.91
N THR A 60 -0.81 12.80 6.18
CA THR A 60 -1.73 12.57 7.31
C THR A 60 -3.01 11.82 6.90
N ILE A 61 -3.18 11.55 5.60
CA ILE A 61 -4.31 10.77 5.08
C ILE A 61 -4.08 9.30 5.44
N GLU A 62 -4.91 8.76 6.31
CA GLU A 62 -4.80 7.40 6.83
C GLU A 62 -5.19 6.35 5.78
N THR A 63 -6.34 6.54 5.12
CA THR A 63 -6.84 5.65 4.06
C THR A 63 -7.48 6.47 2.94
N PRO A 64 -6.76 6.72 1.83
CA PRO A 64 -7.34 7.41 0.68
C PRO A 64 -8.48 6.56 0.10
N ASP A 65 -9.66 7.16 -0.09
CA ASP A 65 -10.76 6.54 -0.83
C ASP A 65 -10.49 6.63 -2.35
N LEU A 66 -9.44 5.93 -2.77
CA LEU A 66 -8.99 5.86 -4.15
C LEU A 66 -8.94 4.38 -4.57
N PRO A 67 -9.35 4.04 -5.80
CA PRO A 67 -9.18 2.69 -6.32
C PRO A 67 -7.71 2.28 -6.27
N LEU A 68 -7.45 1.03 -5.88
CA LEU A 68 -6.10 0.47 -5.92
C LEU A 68 -5.60 0.36 -7.37
N PRO A 69 -4.27 0.36 -7.60
CA PRO A 69 -3.72 0.21 -8.95
C PRO A 69 -4.08 -1.15 -9.58
N CYS A 70 -4.35 -1.19 -10.87
CA CYS A 70 -4.54 -2.46 -11.61
C CYS A 70 -3.20 -3.10 -11.98
N GLU A 71 -3.21 -4.26 -12.67
CA GLU A 71 -1.99 -4.93 -13.13
C GLU A 71 -1.27 -4.13 -14.24
N ASP A 72 0.00 -4.46 -14.52
CA ASP A 72 0.87 -3.67 -15.41
C ASP A 72 0.44 -3.70 -16.89
N GLU A 73 -0.44 -4.61 -17.30
CA GLU A 73 -1.01 -4.65 -18.67
C GLU A 73 -1.86 -3.40 -18.99
N TYR A 74 -2.10 -2.51 -18.03
CA TYR A 74 -2.78 -1.23 -18.26
C TYR A 74 -2.08 -0.36 -19.31
N HIS A 75 -0.76 -0.49 -19.46
CA HIS A 75 0.03 0.21 -20.49
C HIS A 75 -0.44 -0.15 -21.91
N ASP A 76 -0.89 -1.40 -22.09
CA ASP A 76 -1.45 -1.91 -23.35
C ASP A 76 -2.94 -1.56 -23.50
N GLY A 77 -3.49 -0.72 -22.61
CA GLY A 77 -4.90 -0.38 -22.54
C GLY A 77 -5.77 -1.46 -21.89
N ARG A 78 -5.16 -2.53 -21.34
CA ARG A 78 -5.87 -3.65 -20.70
C ARG A 78 -6.04 -3.38 -19.21
N LEU A 79 -6.93 -2.46 -18.88
CA LEU A 79 -7.14 -1.96 -17.51
C LEU A 79 -7.87 -2.94 -16.57
N GLY A 80 -8.15 -4.17 -17.01
CA GLY A 80 -8.80 -5.21 -16.22
C GLY A 80 -10.11 -4.76 -15.56
N ILE A 81 -10.46 -5.43 -14.46
CA ILE A 81 -11.47 -4.93 -13.52
C ILE A 81 -10.79 -3.87 -12.65
N VAL A 82 -11.41 -2.69 -12.55
CA VAL A 82 -10.85 -1.63 -11.70
C VAL A 82 -10.87 -2.11 -10.24
N PRO A 83 -9.71 -2.17 -9.58
CA PRO A 83 -9.62 -2.62 -8.20
C PRO A 83 -10.46 -1.74 -7.29
N THR A 84 -10.91 -2.34 -6.18
CA THR A 84 -11.65 -1.61 -5.16
C THR A 84 -10.71 -0.71 -4.34
N SER A 85 -11.25 0.09 -3.42
CA SER A 85 -10.43 0.89 -2.50
C SER A 85 -9.77 -0.01 -1.45
N LEU A 86 -8.76 0.52 -0.76
CA LEU A 86 -8.07 -0.20 0.31
C LEU A 86 -9.04 -0.69 1.40
N GLY A 87 -10.07 0.10 1.73
CA GLY A 87 -11.07 -0.28 2.73
C GLY A 87 -11.96 -1.45 2.29
N GLU A 88 -12.23 -1.59 0.99
CA GLU A 88 -12.97 -2.76 0.50
C GLU A 88 -12.09 -4.01 0.41
N MET A 89 -10.80 -3.84 0.10
CA MET A 89 -9.84 -4.94 0.17
C MET A 89 -9.71 -5.49 1.59
N ASP A 90 -9.68 -4.61 2.59
CA ASP A 90 -9.71 -4.98 4.00
C ASP A 90 -11.00 -5.75 4.34
N ARG A 91 -12.17 -5.28 3.88
CA ARG A 91 -13.44 -6.01 4.05
C ARG A 91 -13.41 -7.40 3.41
N GLN A 92 -12.87 -7.55 2.20
CA GLN A 92 -12.76 -8.85 1.54
C GLN A 92 -11.82 -9.80 2.28
N ALA A 93 -10.79 -9.27 2.96
CA ALA A 93 -9.91 -10.03 3.84
C ALA A 93 -10.70 -10.77 4.93
N PHE A 94 -11.67 -10.08 5.56
CA PHE A 94 -12.51 -10.64 6.62
C PHE A 94 -13.42 -11.77 6.13
N PHE A 95 -13.82 -11.76 4.85
CA PHE A 95 -14.71 -12.78 4.29
C PHE A 95 -13.98 -13.95 3.63
N HIS A 96 -12.65 -14.09 3.83
CA HIS A 96 -11.82 -15.15 3.25
C HIS A 96 -11.94 -15.27 1.72
N GLY A 97 -12.17 -14.17 1.01
CA GLY A 97 -12.08 -14.15 -0.45
C GLY A 97 -10.64 -14.43 -0.90
N GLN A 98 -10.46 -15.29 -1.90
CA GLN A 98 -9.18 -15.38 -2.61
C GLN A 98 -8.92 -14.02 -3.27
N GLY A 99 -7.75 -13.44 -3.00
CA GLY A 99 -7.43 -12.08 -3.43
C GLY A 99 -6.98 -12.03 -4.89
N ASP A 100 -7.90 -11.67 -5.78
CA ASP A 100 -7.61 -11.36 -7.19
C ASP A 100 -7.16 -9.89 -7.34
N PHE A 101 -6.31 -9.41 -6.43
CA PHE A 101 -5.76 -8.06 -6.47
C PHE A 101 -4.44 -8.01 -7.22
N SER A 102 -4.12 -6.83 -7.76
CA SER A 102 -2.86 -6.63 -8.46
C SER A 102 -1.66 -6.69 -7.52
N SER A 103 -0.48 -6.95 -8.09
CA SER A 103 0.76 -6.93 -7.30
C SER A 103 1.02 -5.55 -6.68
N SER A 104 0.70 -4.48 -7.41
CA SER A 104 0.75 -3.11 -6.90
C SER A 104 -0.26 -2.85 -5.77
N ALA A 105 -1.45 -3.45 -5.81
CA ALA A 105 -2.44 -3.33 -4.74
C ALA A 105 -1.95 -3.98 -3.43
N TYR A 106 -1.33 -5.16 -3.51
CA TYR A 106 -0.69 -5.80 -2.36
C TYR A 106 0.46 -4.97 -1.78
N ARG A 107 1.26 -4.31 -2.62
CA ARG A 107 2.32 -3.37 -2.18
C ARG A 107 1.74 -2.17 -1.43
N VAL A 108 0.64 -1.60 -1.93
CA VAL A 108 -0.07 -0.49 -1.26
C VAL A 108 -0.61 -0.92 0.11
N GLU A 109 -1.18 -2.12 0.20
CA GLU A 109 -1.66 -2.67 1.48
C GLU A 109 -0.54 -2.86 2.48
N ALA A 110 0.58 -3.44 2.04
CA ALA A 110 1.75 -3.64 2.88
C ALA A 110 2.27 -2.31 3.43
N ALA A 111 2.29 -1.25 2.60
CA ALA A 111 2.62 0.08 3.07
C ALA A 111 1.62 0.60 4.10
N ALA A 112 0.31 0.44 3.89
CA ALA A 112 -0.69 0.86 4.86
C ALA A 112 -0.56 0.13 6.21
N ILE A 113 -0.28 -1.18 6.20
CA ILE A 113 -0.03 -1.97 7.42
C ILE A 113 1.24 -1.46 8.13
N LEU A 114 2.32 -1.19 7.39
CA LEU A 114 3.54 -0.62 7.97
C LEU A 114 3.28 0.76 8.59
N ARG A 115 2.48 1.64 7.96
CA ARG A 115 2.08 2.93 8.56
C ARG A 115 1.37 2.74 9.91
N ARG A 116 0.44 1.78 10.00
CA ARG A 116 -0.23 1.44 11.27
C ARG A 116 0.79 1.00 12.33
N CYS A 117 1.79 0.20 11.96
CA CYS A 117 2.87 -0.22 12.87
C CYS A 117 3.71 0.97 13.36
N LEU A 118 4.08 1.90 12.46
CA LEU A 118 4.83 3.11 12.81
C LEU A 118 4.07 3.98 13.82
N LEU A 119 2.78 4.22 13.57
CA LEU A 119 1.92 5.02 14.45
C LEU A 119 1.69 4.35 15.81
N ALA A 120 1.46 3.03 15.84
CA ALA A 120 1.34 2.27 17.09
C ALA A 120 2.65 2.27 17.89
N SER A 121 3.80 2.25 17.20
CA SER A 121 5.11 2.36 17.84
C SER A 121 5.30 3.71 18.52
N GLN A 122 4.92 4.81 17.87
CA GLN A 122 5.05 6.17 18.42
C GLN A 122 4.13 6.45 19.61
N ASN A 123 2.89 5.95 19.58
CA ASN A 123 1.89 6.29 20.60
C ASN A 123 1.94 5.44 21.88
N HIS A 124 2.87 4.48 21.98
CA HIS A 124 2.93 3.47 23.07
C HIS A 124 1.60 2.76 23.36
N MET A 125 0.69 2.74 22.38
CA MET A 125 -0.63 2.15 22.54
C MET A 125 -0.53 0.64 22.33
N PHE A 126 -0.48 -0.07 23.46
CA PHE A 126 -0.48 -1.53 23.52
C PHE A 126 -1.78 -2.23 23.08
N PRO A 127 -3.00 -1.67 23.21
CA PRO A 127 -4.24 -2.41 22.90
C PRO A 127 -4.34 -2.88 21.44
N ASP A 128 -3.81 -2.11 20.49
CA ASP A 128 -3.92 -2.40 19.05
C ASP A 128 -2.79 -3.31 18.52
N SER A 129 -1.77 -3.60 19.34
CA SER A 129 -0.61 -4.37 18.89
C SER A 129 -0.96 -5.80 18.46
N ILE A 130 -1.88 -6.46 19.18
CA ILE A 130 -2.33 -7.81 18.88
C ILE A 130 -3.08 -7.85 17.53
N ASP A 131 -3.95 -6.88 17.28
CA ASP A 131 -4.69 -6.77 16.01
C ASP A 131 -3.74 -6.54 14.83
N ILE A 132 -2.71 -5.71 15.01
CA ILE A 132 -1.72 -5.46 13.96
C ILE A 132 -0.84 -6.71 13.71
N HIS A 133 -0.47 -7.47 14.74
CA HIS A 133 0.24 -8.77 14.56
C HIS A 133 -0.60 -9.78 13.78
N VAL A 134 -1.90 -9.87 14.07
CA VAL A 134 -2.84 -10.72 13.33
C VAL A 134 -2.93 -10.25 11.88
N THR A 135 -3.05 -8.93 11.66
CA THR A 135 -3.10 -8.33 10.33
C THR A 135 -1.86 -8.67 9.49
N VAL A 136 -0.66 -8.55 10.08
CA VAL A 136 0.61 -8.90 9.42
C VAL A 136 0.66 -10.36 9.03
N SER A 137 0.25 -11.25 9.93
CA SER A 137 0.25 -12.70 9.68
C SER A 137 -0.80 -13.08 8.62
N ALA A 138 -2.00 -12.51 8.71
CA ALA A 138 -3.10 -12.74 7.78
C ALA A 138 -2.77 -12.24 6.37
N TRP A 139 -1.98 -11.17 6.23
CA TRP A 139 -1.54 -10.68 4.93
C TRP A 139 -0.82 -11.77 4.13
N PHE A 140 0.21 -12.41 4.71
CA PHE A 140 0.96 -13.48 4.01
C PHE A 140 0.07 -14.65 3.57
N HIS A 141 -0.94 -15.00 4.37
CA HIS A 141 -1.86 -16.10 4.05
C HIS A 141 -2.87 -15.75 2.96
N ARG A 142 -3.15 -14.47 2.71
CA ARG A 142 -4.12 -14.02 1.69
C ARG A 142 -3.55 -13.88 0.29
N LEU A 143 -2.23 -13.96 0.12
CA LEU A 143 -1.64 -13.88 -1.22
C LEU A 143 -2.06 -15.12 -2.02
N PRO A 144 -2.53 -14.94 -3.27
CA PRO A 144 -2.81 -16.07 -4.15
C PRO A 144 -1.51 -16.83 -4.44
N GLY A 145 -1.62 -18.13 -4.73
CA GLY A 145 -0.45 -18.98 -4.95
C GLY A 145 0.52 -18.46 -6.01
N SER A 146 0.03 -17.73 -7.02
CA SER A 146 0.87 -17.06 -8.03
C SER A 146 1.77 -15.97 -7.45
N LYS A 147 1.35 -15.27 -6.39
CA LYS A 147 2.07 -14.15 -5.76
C LYS A 147 2.83 -14.55 -4.50
N GLN A 148 2.80 -15.82 -4.11
CA GLN A 148 3.55 -16.33 -2.94
C GLN A 148 5.04 -16.54 -3.24
N ALA A 149 5.41 -16.68 -4.52
CA ALA A 149 6.81 -16.84 -4.92
C ALA A 149 7.47 -15.47 -5.15
N ILE A 150 8.56 -15.20 -4.44
CA ILE A 150 9.39 -14.01 -4.66
C ILE A 150 10.23 -14.14 -5.94
N LEU A 151 10.70 -15.36 -6.25
CA LEU A 151 11.48 -15.66 -7.43
C LEU A 151 10.80 -16.81 -8.16
N TYR A 152 10.45 -16.59 -9.42
CA TYR A 152 9.93 -17.66 -10.26
C TYR A 152 11.07 -18.55 -10.75
N HIS A 153 10.73 -19.79 -11.12
CA HIS A 153 11.70 -20.75 -11.67
C HIS A 153 12.36 -20.27 -12.98
N SER A 154 11.77 -19.28 -13.67
CA SER A 154 12.35 -18.65 -14.86
C SER A 154 13.50 -17.69 -14.53
N GLY A 155 13.67 -17.31 -13.25
CA GLY A 155 14.56 -16.25 -12.82
C GLY A 155 13.91 -14.85 -12.80
N ASP A 156 12.67 -14.74 -13.28
CA ASP A 156 11.89 -13.51 -13.19
C ASP A 156 11.34 -13.32 -11.77
N MET A 157 11.05 -12.07 -11.41
CA MET A 157 10.50 -11.66 -10.13
C MET A 157 9.40 -10.64 -10.36
N ASP A 158 8.31 -10.77 -9.62
CA ASP A 158 7.36 -9.68 -9.49
C ASP A 158 7.90 -8.64 -8.50
N GLU A 159 8.41 -7.53 -9.03
CA GLU A 159 9.05 -6.48 -8.23
C GLU A 159 8.09 -5.85 -7.20
N MET A 160 6.80 -5.74 -7.55
CA MET A 160 5.79 -5.13 -6.67
C MET A 160 5.48 -6.06 -5.50
N VAL A 161 5.35 -7.36 -5.75
CA VAL A 161 5.22 -8.38 -4.70
C VAL A 161 6.49 -8.39 -3.83
N PHE A 162 7.68 -8.41 -4.42
CA PHE A 162 8.93 -8.38 -3.65
C PHE A 162 9.00 -7.18 -2.70
N GLN A 163 8.65 -5.98 -3.20
CA GLN A 163 8.58 -4.79 -2.36
C GLN A 163 7.48 -4.89 -1.28
N ALA A 164 6.35 -5.54 -1.57
CA ALA A 164 5.33 -5.81 -0.58
C ALA A 164 5.84 -6.70 0.55
N PHE A 165 6.55 -7.79 0.23
CA PHE A 165 7.23 -8.64 1.23
C PHE A 165 8.23 -7.84 2.07
N MET A 166 9.05 -7.00 1.44
CA MET A 166 9.99 -6.11 2.14
C MET A 166 9.27 -5.20 3.16
N LEU A 167 8.19 -4.53 2.73
CA LEU A 167 7.38 -3.67 3.60
C LEU A 167 6.78 -4.44 4.80
N MET A 168 6.29 -5.66 4.57
CA MET A 168 5.73 -6.50 5.62
C MET A 168 6.79 -6.99 6.62
N HIS A 169 7.99 -7.32 6.15
CA HIS A 169 9.10 -7.64 7.04
C HIS A 169 9.53 -6.42 7.88
N CYS A 170 9.55 -5.22 7.29
CA CYS A 170 9.73 -3.99 8.05
C CYS A 170 8.64 -3.82 9.12
N ALA A 171 7.37 -4.09 8.78
CA ALA A 171 6.26 -4.03 9.73
C ALA A 171 6.45 -5.00 10.91
N SER A 172 6.86 -6.24 10.64
CA SER A 172 7.21 -7.21 11.68
C SER A 172 8.33 -6.72 12.59
N ILE A 173 9.40 -6.12 12.03
CA ILE A 173 10.50 -5.55 12.83
C ILE A 173 9.97 -4.46 13.77
N TYR A 174 9.15 -3.54 13.27
CA TYR A 174 8.59 -2.45 14.07
C TYR A 174 7.69 -2.92 15.21
N LEU A 175 6.98 -4.03 15.04
CA LEU A 175 6.14 -4.60 16.09
C LEU A 175 6.94 -5.35 17.15
N HIS A 176 8.03 -6.01 16.76
CA HIS A 176 8.84 -6.84 17.65
C HIS A 176 10.04 -6.10 18.27
N PHE A 177 10.35 -4.88 17.82
CA PHE A 177 11.48 -4.12 18.36
C PHE A 177 11.24 -3.80 19.84
N PRO A 178 12.10 -4.26 20.77
CA PRO A 178 11.98 -3.91 22.17
C PRO A 178 12.15 -2.41 22.33
N LYS A 179 11.15 -1.72 22.91
CA LYS A 179 11.26 -0.29 23.24
C LYS A 179 12.14 -0.07 24.47
N SER A 180 13.32 -0.69 24.51
CA SER A 180 14.24 -0.67 25.66
C SER A 180 15.12 0.59 25.74
N PHE A 181 14.92 1.56 24.86
CA PHE A 181 15.52 2.88 24.95
C PHE A 181 14.48 3.95 24.58
N ALA A 182 13.62 4.27 25.53
CA ALA A 182 12.88 5.52 25.59
C ALA A 182 12.97 6.04 27.03
#